data_AF-A0A127EZP1-F1
#
_entry.id   AF-A0A127EZP1-F1
#
_cell.length_a   1.000
_cell.length_b   1.000
_cell.length_c   1.000
_cell.angle_alpha   90.00
_cell.angle_beta   90.00
_cell.angle_gamma   90.00
#
_symmetry.space_group_name_H-M   'P 1'
#
loop_
_entity.id
_entity.type
_entity.pdbx_description
1 polymer ?
#
loop_
_entity_poly.entity_id
_entity_poly.type
_entity_poly.pdbx_seq_one_letter_code
_entity_poly.pdbx_strand_id
1 'polypeptide(L)'
;MIRLFKLQFLGPLVLFLATLSAELAAGALAYWPSSETLWYLNIEIFRVFQRSHSVLTQFIDIDGFQLFGIALPIFALACAGLWMRSRLPLAVSAQFSVGYATVLLFSWQAPAPTSMQASLQAMAVTSGDNFYMILGILGSCLLSAVISHILYLCGDRPPKAA
;
A
#
# COMPACT_ATOMS: atom_id res chain seq x y z
N MET A 1 -15.32 -18.43 -11.12
CA MET A 1 -15.36 -16.95 -11.21
C MET A 1 -15.26 -16.25 -9.86
N ILE A 2 -15.96 -16.70 -8.80
CA ILE A 2 -15.95 -16.06 -7.47
C ILE A 2 -14.56 -16.00 -6.79
N ARG A 3 -13.71 -17.02 -6.95
CA ARG A 3 -12.37 -17.05 -6.32
C ARG A 3 -11.40 -16.03 -6.90
N LEU A 4 -11.32 -15.90 -8.23
CA LEU A 4 -10.50 -14.89 -8.89
C LEU A 4 -10.96 -13.47 -8.55
N PHE A 5 -12.28 -13.26 -8.48
CA PHE A 5 -12.88 -11.99 -8.09
C PHE A 5 -12.49 -11.58 -6.66
N LYS A 6 -12.45 -12.54 -5.71
CA LYS A 6 -11.93 -12.30 -4.35
C LYS A 6 -10.42 -12.08 -4.33
N LEU A 7 -9.68 -12.72 -5.23
CA LEU A 7 -8.22 -12.58 -5.29
C LEU A 7 -7.79 -11.20 -5.80
N GLN A 8 -8.62 -10.54 -6.62
CA GLN A 8 -8.42 -9.14 -7.03
C GLN A 8 -8.53 -8.16 -5.84
N PHE A 9 -9.29 -8.49 -4.80
CA PHE A 9 -9.36 -7.68 -3.58
C PHE A 9 -8.07 -7.73 -2.74
N LEU A 10 -7.20 -8.72 -2.96
CA LEU A 10 -6.00 -8.93 -2.16
C LEU A 10 -5.04 -7.73 -2.21
N GLY A 11 -4.80 -7.15 -3.39
CA GLY A 11 -3.92 -5.99 -3.56
C GLY A 11 -4.36 -4.77 -2.74
N PRO A 12 -5.59 -4.25 -2.97
CA PRO A 12 -6.16 -3.16 -2.18
C PRO A 12 -6.18 -3.44 -0.67
N LEU A 13 -6.49 -4.68 -0.26
CA LEU A 13 -6.52 -5.09 1.14
C LEU A 13 -5.12 -5.05 1.78
N VAL A 14 -4.12 -5.65 1.15
CA VAL A 14 -2.75 -5.68 1.67
C VAL A 14 -2.20 -4.25 1.78
N LEU A 15 -2.45 -3.43 0.77
CA LEU A 15 -2.03 -2.03 0.76
C LEU A 15 -2.69 -1.22 1.88
N PHE A 16 -3.99 -1.39 2.10
CA PHE A 16 -4.72 -0.74 3.19
C PHE A 16 -4.23 -1.20 4.57
N LEU A 17 -4.04 -2.51 4.78
CA LEU A 17 -3.56 -3.02 6.06
C LEU A 17 -2.14 -2.55 6.36
N ALA A 18 -1.26 -2.51 5.36
CA ALA A 18 0.11 -2.03 5.52
C ALA A 18 0.16 -0.54 5.88
N THR A 19 -0.61 0.29 5.16
CA THR A 19 -0.72 1.73 5.46
C THR A 19 -1.35 2.00 6.83
N LEU A 20 -2.44 1.30 7.17
CA LEU A 20 -3.08 1.40 8.48
C LEU A 20 -2.12 1.01 9.61
N SER A 21 -1.35 -0.09 9.43
CA SER A 21 -0.39 -0.55 10.44
C SER A 21 0.73 0.47 10.64
N ALA A 22 1.18 1.12 9.56
CA ALA A 22 2.19 2.17 9.64
C ALA A 22 1.69 3.40 10.41
N GLU A 23 0.49 3.89 10.10
CA GLU A 23 -0.13 5.03 10.82
C GLU A 23 -0.40 4.70 12.29
N LEU A 24 -0.88 3.47 12.59
CA LEU A 24 -1.09 3.03 13.96
C LEU A 24 0.23 2.91 14.73
N ALA A 25 1.30 2.45 14.11
CA ALA A 25 2.62 2.39 14.74
C ALA A 25 3.14 3.79 15.06
N ALA A 26 3.01 4.74 14.11
CA ALA A 26 3.39 6.14 14.32
C ALA A 26 2.53 6.80 15.41
N GLY A 27 1.21 6.59 15.39
CA GLY A 27 0.29 7.10 16.41
C GLY A 27 0.56 6.50 17.79
N ALA A 28 0.75 5.19 17.89
CA ALA A 28 1.07 4.52 19.16
C ALA A 28 2.40 5.03 19.74
N LEU A 29 3.39 5.29 18.89
CA LEU A 29 4.68 5.85 19.30
C LEU A 29 4.53 7.28 19.86
N ALA A 30 3.60 8.08 19.33
CA ALA A 30 3.31 9.41 19.87
C ALA A 30 2.73 9.36 21.29
N TYR A 31 1.98 8.31 21.63
CA TYR A 31 1.46 8.10 22.99
C TYR A 31 2.50 7.46 23.92
N TRP A 32 3.30 6.51 23.43
CA TRP A 32 4.32 5.79 24.22
C TRP A 32 5.72 5.86 23.59
N PRO A 33 6.43 7.00 23.74
CA PRO A 33 7.72 7.23 23.09
C PRO A 33 8.88 6.41 23.68
N SER A 34 8.68 5.78 24.84
CA SER A 34 9.69 4.96 25.52
C SER A 34 9.77 3.51 25.01
N SER A 35 8.89 3.10 24.09
CA SER A 35 8.85 1.73 23.59
C SER A 35 9.85 1.50 22.47
N GLU A 36 10.89 0.71 22.73
CA GLU A 36 11.90 0.33 21.74
C GLU A 36 11.31 -0.48 20.57
N THR A 37 10.32 -1.33 20.83
CA THR A 37 9.66 -2.14 19.79
C THR A 37 8.85 -1.30 18.82
N LEU A 38 8.18 -0.25 19.29
CA LEU A 38 7.45 0.67 18.41
C LEU A 38 8.41 1.52 17.58
N TRP A 39 9.53 1.93 18.17
CA TRP A 39 10.61 2.58 17.42
C TRP A 39 11.17 1.69 16.33
N TYR A 40 11.47 0.42 16.64
CA TYR A 40 11.93 -0.56 15.65
C TYR A 40 10.91 -0.76 14.53
N LEU A 41 9.63 -0.99 14.84
CA LEU A 41 8.58 -1.14 13.82
C LEU A 41 8.47 0.11 12.94
N ASN A 42 8.43 1.29 13.54
CA ASN A 42 8.22 2.54 12.83
C ASN A 42 9.43 2.93 11.94
N ILE A 43 10.64 2.80 12.48
CA ILE A 43 11.88 3.18 11.79
C ILE A 43 12.36 2.10 10.84
N GLU A 44 12.20 0.82 11.16
CA GLU A 44 12.84 -0.26 10.41
C GLU A 44 11.87 -0.93 9.43
N ILE A 45 10.61 -1.15 9.83
CA ILE A 45 9.62 -1.85 9.00
C ILE A 45 8.72 -0.88 8.24
N PHE A 46 8.35 0.26 8.82
CA PHE A 46 7.45 1.23 8.20
C PHE A 46 8.17 2.46 7.62
N ARG A 47 9.51 2.42 7.49
CA ARG A 47 10.32 3.52 6.95
C ARG A 47 9.87 3.97 5.57
N VAL A 48 9.41 3.04 4.72
CA VAL A 48 8.94 3.38 3.38
C VAL A 48 7.71 4.28 3.41
N PHE A 49 6.82 4.07 4.38
CA PHE A 49 5.61 4.88 4.54
C PHE A 49 5.94 6.27 5.08
N GLN A 50 6.98 6.40 5.92
CA GLN A 50 7.49 7.70 6.35
C GLN A 50 8.14 8.49 5.20
N ARG A 51 8.95 7.82 4.36
CA ARG A 51 9.54 8.45 3.17
C ARG A 51 8.45 8.86 2.18
N SER A 52 7.50 7.99 1.90
CA SER A 52 6.35 8.31 1.06
C SER A 52 5.57 9.49 1.62
N HIS A 53 5.31 9.53 2.93
CA HIS A 53 4.67 10.68 3.58
C HIS A 53 5.48 11.97 3.39
N SER A 54 6.80 11.95 3.58
CA SER A 54 7.67 13.12 3.37
C SER A 54 7.72 13.62 1.92
N VAL A 55 7.53 12.74 0.95
CA VAL A 55 7.43 13.11 -0.48
C VAL A 55 6.04 13.67 -0.77
N LEU A 56 4.99 13.08 -0.18
CA LEU A 56 3.61 13.54 -0.35
C LEU A 56 3.34 14.91 0.27
N THR A 57 3.91 15.21 1.44
CA THR A 57 3.76 16.52 2.10
C THR A 57 4.37 17.67 1.30
N GLN A 58 5.28 17.40 0.35
CA GLN A 58 5.73 18.41 -0.61
C GLN A 58 4.62 18.89 -1.56
N PHE A 59 3.59 18.07 -1.78
CA PHE A 59 2.46 18.38 -2.65
C PHE A 59 1.18 18.67 -1.87
N ILE A 60 0.92 17.90 -0.80
CA ILE A 60 -0.30 17.96 0.00
C ILE A 60 0.08 17.79 1.47
N ASP A 61 0.07 18.89 2.21
CA ASP A 61 0.41 18.94 3.65
C ASP A 61 -0.84 18.69 4.51
N ILE A 62 -1.29 17.43 4.54
CA ILE A 62 -2.42 16.98 5.37
C ILE A 62 -1.98 15.74 6.15
N ASP A 63 -2.09 15.81 7.48
CA ASP A 63 -1.80 14.69 8.37
C ASP A 63 -2.68 13.47 8.03
N GLY A 64 -2.05 12.30 7.94
CA GLY A 64 -2.74 11.05 7.62
C GLY A 64 -3.32 10.97 6.19
N PHE A 65 -2.96 11.90 5.28
CA PHE A 65 -3.43 11.88 3.88
C PHE A 65 -3.14 10.55 3.17
N GLN A 66 -2.07 9.87 3.56
CA GLN A 66 -1.70 8.59 2.99
C GLN A 66 -2.75 7.49 3.27
N LEU A 67 -3.27 7.45 4.50
CA LEU A 67 -4.33 6.51 4.88
C LEU A 67 -5.71 7.01 4.44
N PHE A 68 -6.09 8.24 4.83
CA PHE A 68 -7.44 8.75 4.61
C PHE A 68 -7.69 9.26 3.19
N GLY A 69 -6.66 9.82 2.54
CA GLY A 69 -6.76 10.39 1.19
C GLY A 69 -6.48 9.38 0.07
N ILE A 70 -5.70 8.33 0.33
CA ILE A 70 -5.28 7.36 -0.71
C ILE A 70 -5.73 5.94 -0.38
N ALA A 71 -5.21 5.34 0.69
CA ALA A 71 -5.43 3.92 0.94
C ALA A 71 -6.90 3.58 1.24
N LEU A 72 -7.58 4.41 2.04
CA LEU A 72 -8.97 4.20 2.43
C LEU A 72 -9.95 4.36 1.25
N PRO A 73 -9.85 5.38 0.38
CA PRO A 73 -10.66 5.44 -0.83
C PRO A 73 -10.45 4.25 -1.77
N ILE A 74 -9.20 3.82 -1.97
CA ILE A 74 -8.89 2.64 -2.79
C ILE A 74 -9.54 1.38 -2.20
N PHE A 75 -9.42 1.20 -0.88
CA PHE A 75 -10.02 0.07 -0.17
C PHE A 75 -11.56 0.11 -0.20
N ALA A 76 -12.16 1.27 0.06
CA ALA A 76 -13.60 1.47 0.02
C ALA A 76 -14.16 1.17 -1.37
N LEU A 77 -13.46 1.59 -2.42
CA LEU A 77 -13.83 1.32 -3.80
C LEU A 77 -13.71 -0.17 -4.14
N ALA A 78 -12.70 -0.87 -3.60
CA ALA A 78 -12.60 -2.32 -3.70
C ALA A 78 -13.74 -3.05 -2.95
N CYS A 79 -14.10 -2.59 -1.75
CA CYS A 79 -15.25 -3.09 -0.99
C CYS A 79 -16.58 -2.85 -1.72
N ALA A 80 -16.78 -1.67 -2.29
CA ALA A 80 -17.95 -1.35 -3.11
C ALA A 80 -18.05 -2.29 -4.32
N GLY A 81 -16.92 -2.58 -4.98
CA GLY A 81 -16.88 -3.55 -6.07
C GLY A 81 -17.23 -4.97 -5.66
N LEU A 82 -16.77 -5.41 -4.47
CA LEU A 82 -17.17 -6.69 -3.90
C LEU A 82 -18.66 -6.74 -3.56
N TRP A 83 -19.18 -5.69 -2.92
CA TRP A 83 -20.58 -5.60 -2.50
C TRP A 83 -21.52 -5.59 -3.70
N MET A 84 -21.24 -4.74 -4.69
CA MET A 84 -22.03 -4.61 -5.92
C MET A 84 -21.76 -5.74 -6.93
N ARG A 85 -20.82 -6.65 -6.63
CA ARG A 85 -20.31 -7.69 -7.56
C ARG A 85 -19.90 -7.12 -8.93
N SER A 86 -19.44 -5.87 -8.97
CA SER A 86 -19.11 -5.16 -10.20
C SER A 86 -17.61 -5.24 -10.47
N ARG A 87 -17.25 -5.57 -11.72
CA ARG A 87 -15.85 -5.74 -12.15
C ARG A 87 -15.12 -4.41 -12.29
N LEU A 88 -15.83 -3.34 -12.67
CA LEU A 88 -15.27 -2.01 -12.89
C LEU A 88 -14.62 -1.39 -11.64
N PRO A 89 -15.34 -1.23 -10.51
CA PRO A 89 -14.73 -0.67 -9.30
C PRO A 89 -13.56 -1.53 -8.81
N LEU A 90 -13.66 -2.85 -8.84
CA LEU A 90 -12.52 -3.71 -8.50
C LEU A 90 -11.32 -3.51 -9.43
N ALA A 91 -11.54 -3.35 -10.73
CA ALA A 91 -10.48 -3.06 -11.68
C ALA A 91 -9.81 -1.71 -11.40
N VAL A 92 -10.62 -0.68 -11.16
CA VAL A 92 -10.14 0.66 -10.84
C VAL A 92 -9.32 0.66 -9.55
N SER A 93 -9.82 0.04 -8.47
CA SER A 93 -9.07 -0.07 -7.20
C SER A 93 -7.74 -0.81 -7.36
N ALA A 94 -7.70 -1.88 -8.17
CA ALA A 94 -6.47 -2.62 -8.44
C ALA A 94 -5.42 -1.76 -9.16
N GLN A 95 -5.81 -0.98 -10.17
CA GLN A 95 -4.90 -0.09 -10.89
C GLN A 95 -4.39 1.05 -9.99
N PHE A 96 -5.27 1.66 -9.19
CA PHE A 96 -4.84 2.67 -8.21
C PHE A 96 -3.92 2.07 -7.13
N SER A 97 -4.14 0.82 -6.72
CA SER A 97 -3.25 0.13 -5.77
C SER A 97 -1.86 -0.08 -6.36
N VAL A 98 -1.75 -0.48 -7.64
CA VAL A 98 -0.46 -0.57 -8.34
C VAL A 98 0.19 0.81 -8.43
N GLY A 99 -0.56 1.84 -8.83
CA GLY A 99 -0.07 3.21 -8.89
C GLY A 99 0.56 3.65 -7.57
N TYR A 100 -0.18 3.49 -6.47
CA TYR A 100 0.34 3.86 -5.15
C TYR A 100 1.50 2.97 -4.69
N ALA A 101 1.49 1.66 -4.98
CA ALA A 101 2.63 0.77 -4.71
C ALA A 101 3.89 1.19 -5.49
N THR A 102 3.76 1.70 -6.72
CA THR A 102 4.91 2.26 -7.46
C THR A 102 5.41 3.56 -6.84
N VAL A 103 4.53 4.43 -6.32
CA VAL A 103 4.93 5.62 -5.54
C VAL A 103 5.73 5.21 -4.31
N LEU A 104 5.30 4.17 -3.57
CA LEU A 104 6.05 3.62 -2.45
C LEU A 104 7.46 3.15 -2.88
N LEU A 105 7.56 2.45 -4.01
CA LEU A 105 8.84 2.01 -4.56
C LEU A 105 9.74 3.20 -4.98
N PHE A 106 9.19 4.23 -5.61
CA PHE A 106 9.94 5.43 -5.95
C PHE A 106 10.41 6.19 -4.70
N SER A 107 9.55 6.30 -3.67
CA SER A 107 9.92 6.94 -2.41
C SER A 107 11.01 6.18 -1.65
N TRP A 108 11.11 4.86 -1.86
CA TRP A 108 12.21 4.06 -1.31
C TRP A 108 13.55 4.41 -1.97
N GLN A 109 13.56 4.72 -3.26
CA GLN A 109 14.76 5.15 -3.99
C GLN A 109 15.16 6.61 -3.68
N ALA A 110 14.25 7.41 -3.13
CA ALA A 110 14.53 8.80 -2.78
C ALA A 110 15.54 8.88 -1.60
N PRO A 111 16.45 9.89 -1.61
CA PRO A 111 17.40 10.10 -0.52
C PRO A 111 16.69 10.24 0.83
N ALA A 112 17.25 9.64 1.88
CA ALA A 112 16.69 9.72 3.23
C ALA A 112 16.64 11.19 3.70
N PRO A 113 15.55 11.63 4.36
CA PRO A 113 15.48 12.99 4.90
C PRO A 113 16.58 13.22 5.93
N THR A 114 17.28 14.34 5.78
CA THR A 114 18.51 14.71 6.51
C THR A 114 18.27 15.07 7.98
N SER A 115 17.02 15.27 8.42
CA SER A 115 16.69 15.80 9.76
C SER A 115 16.82 14.78 10.91
N MET A 116 16.91 13.47 10.64
CA MET A 116 17.04 12.42 11.68
C MET A 116 18.41 11.72 11.72
N GLN A 117 19.35 12.11 10.85
CA GLN A 117 20.60 11.35 10.65
C GLN A 117 21.64 11.46 11.78
N ALA A 118 21.52 12.44 12.70
CA ALA A 118 22.55 12.69 13.69
C ALA A 118 22.53 11.74 14.91
N SER A 119 21.38 11.14 15.25
CA SER A 119 21.26 10.22 16.41
C SER A 119 21.01 8.76 16.03
N LEU A 120 20.67 8.47 14.77
CA LEU A 120 20.23 7.15 14.29
C LEU A 120 21.22 6.45 13.33
N GLN A 121 22.40 7.03 13.10
CA GLN A 121 23.43 6.44 12.23
C GLN A 121 23.84 5.01 12.66
N ALA A 122 23.72 4.67 13.94
CA ALA A 122 24.00 3.33 14.44
C ALA A 122 22.92 2.28 14.07
N MET A 123 21.68 2.68 13.76
CA MET A 123 20.57 1.77 13.40
C MET A 123 20.23 1.78 11.90
N ALA A 124 20.85 2.66 11.10
CA ALA A 124 20.48 2.86 9.69
C ALA A 124 21.06 1.81 8.70
N VAL A 125 21.81 0.81 9.19
CA VAL A 125 22.59 -0.10 8.33
C VAL A 125 21.76 -1.21 7.67
N THR A 126 20.58 -1.55 8.17
CA THR A 126 19.71 -2.60 7.61
C THR A 126 18.79 -2.08 6.50
N SER A 127 19.37 -1.50 5.46
CA SER A 127 18.62 -0.99 4.28
C SER A 127 17.91 -2.10 3.46
N GLY A 128 18.05 -3.38 3.83
CA GLY A 128 17.47 -4.53 3.13
C GLY A 128 16.07 -4.97 3.59
N ASP A 129 15.68 -4.74 4.85
CA ASP A 129 14.48 -5.38 5.41
C ASP A 129 13.17 -4.83 4.84
N ASN A 130 13.13 -3.54 4.52
CA ASN A 130 11.97 -2.90 3.87
C ASN A 130 11.71 -3.40 2.44
N PHE A 131 12.72 -3.97 1.78
CA PHE A 131 12.59 -4.41 0.38
C PHE A 131 11.56 -5.52 0.25
N TYR A 132 11.55 -6.48 1.18
CA TYR A 132 10.60 -7.60 1.15
C TYR A 132 9.16 -7.16 1.35
N MET A 133 8.92 -6.15 2.21
CA MET A 133 7.58 -5.59 2.42
C MET A 133 7.09 -4.88 1.15
N ILE A 134 7.92 -4.03 0.55
CA ILE A 134 7.57 -3.32 -0.69
C ILE A 134 7.32 -4.32 -1.82
N LEU A 135 8.17 -5.33 -1.96
CA LEU A 135 8.03 -6.38 -2.96
C LEU A 135 6.75 -7.20 -2.74
N GLY A 136 6.38 -7.47 -1.49
CA GLY A 136 5.13 -8.14 -1.14
C GLY A 136 3.90 -7.30 -1.49
N ILE A 137 3.90 -6.01 -1.14
CA ILE A 137 2.82 -5.09 -1.48
C ILE A 137 2.70 -4.96 -3.01
N LEU A 138 3.81 -4.66 -3.70
CA LEU A 138 3.86 -4.52 -5.15
C LEU A 138 3.44 -5.82 -5.85
N GLY A 139 3.95 -6.96 -5.42
CA GLY A 139 3.60 -8.26 -5.95
C GLY A 139 2.11 -8.57 -5.81
N SER A 140 1.52 -8.27 -4.64
CA SER A 140 0.08 -8.45 -4.43
C SER A 140 -0.77 -7.50 -5.28
N CYS A 141 -0.32 -6.26 -5.49
CA CYS A 141 -0.98 -5.28 -6.35
C CYS A 141 -0.89 -5.66 -7.83
N LEU A 142 0.28 -6.08 -8.30
CA LEU A 142 0.49 -6.55 -9.68
C LEU A 142 -0.33 -7.81 -9.95
N LEU A 143 -0.35 -8.76 -9.01
CA LEU A 143 -1.18 -9.96 -9.13
C LEU A 143 -2.67 -9.59 -9.25
N SER A 144 -3.14 -8.66 -8.41
CA SER A 144 -4.50 -8.12 -8.47
C SER A 144 -4.82 -7.48 -9.83
N ALA A 145 -3.90 -6.67 -10.38
CA ALA A 145 -4.05 -6.04 -11.69
C ALA A 145 -4.07 -7.04 -12.85
N VAL A 146 -3.18 -8.04 -12.84
CA VAL A 146 -3.15 -9.11 -13.84
C VAL A 146 -4.47 -9.90 -13.82
N ILE A 147 -4.97 -10.25 -12.63
CA ILE A 147 -6.26 -10.92 -12.48
C ILE A 147 -7.40 -10.06 -13.02
N SER A 148 -7.37 -8.75 -12.76
CA SER A 148 -8.35 -7.81 -13.32
C SER A 148 -8.37 -7.87 -14.84
N HIS A 149 -7.20 -7.82 -15.50
CA HIS A 149 -7.12 -7.91 -16.95
C HIS A 149 -7.60 -9.27 -17.48
N ILE A 150 -7.26 -10.37 -16.81
CA ILE A 150 -7.76 -11.70 -17.19
C ILE A 150 -9.28 -11.77 -17.07
N LEU A 151 -9.88 -11.22 -16.01
CA LEU A 151 -11.33 -11.22 -15.81
C LEU A 151 -12.07 -10.33 -16.82
N TYR A 152 -11.44 -9.26 -17.27
CA TYR A 152 -11.99 -8.36 -18.28
C TYR A 152 -11.88 -8.96 -19.70
N LEU A 153 -10.70 -9.47 -20.07
CA LEU A 153 -10.43 -10.05 -21.39
C LEU A 153 -11.06 -11.43 -21.60
N CYS A 154 -11.13 -12.26 -20.55
CA CYS A 154 -11.67 -13.62 -20.62
C CYS A 154 -13.16 -13.68 -20.22
N GLY A 155 -13.71 -12.57 -19.72
CA GLY A 155 -15.10 -12.45 -19.30
C GLY A 155 -16.11 -12.35 -20.44
N ASP A 156 -15.66 -12.09 -21.66
CA ASP A 156 -16.47 -11.80 -22.85
C ASP A 156 -16.53 -12.95 -23.87
N ARG A 157 -16.32 -14.22 -23.47
CA ARG A 157 -16.70 -15.32 -24.36
C ARG A 157 -18.23 -15.45 -24.35
N PRO A 158 -18.96 -15.12 -25.44
CA PRO A 158 -20.37 -15.45 -25.52
C PRO A 158 -20.54 -16.97 -25.38
N PRO A 159 -21.62 -17.46 -24.76
CA PRO A 159 -21.94 -18.87 -24.80
C PRO A 159 -21.98 -19.29 -26.28
N LYS A 160 -21.28 -20.38 -26.62
CA LYS A 160 -21.44 -21.02 -27.93
C LYS A 160 -22.93 -21.31 -28.08
N ALA A 161 -23.59 -20.63 -29.01
CA ALA A 161 -24.92 -20.99 -29.45
C ALA A 161 -24.81 -22.44 -29.98
N ALA A 162 -25.51 -23.35 -29.31
CA ALA A 162 -25.72 -24.72 -29.75
C ALA A 162 -26.91 -24.75 -30.71
#